data_AF-A0A227GFC6-F1
#
_entry.id   AF-A0A227GFC6-F1
#
_cell.length_a   1.000
_cell.length_b   1.000
_cell.length_c   1.000
_cell.angle_alpha   90.00
_cell.angle_beta   90.00
_cell.angle_gamma   90.00
#
_symmetry.space_group_name_H-M   'P 1'
#
loop_
_entity.id
_entity.type
_entity.pdbx_description
1 polymer ?
#
loop_
_entity_poly.entity_id
_entity_poly.type
_entity_poly.pdbx_seq_one_letter_code
_entity_poly.pdbx_strand_id
1 'polypeptide(L)' 'IRPFLSNMTRSELFAVMAGGMASVAGSVLGGYAGLGVELKYLIAASFMAAPGSLLMAKIIVPERQTPSDYN' A
#
# COMPACT_ATOMS: atom_id res chain seq x y z
N ILE A 1 11.10 -3.19 5.00
CA ILE A 1 11.52 -1.95 4.30
C ILE A 1 12.20 -0.89 5.17
N ARG A 2 12.09 -0.92 6.51
CA ARG A 2 12.64 0.12 7.39
C ARG A 2 14.11 0.54 7.12
N PRO A 3 15.08 -0.38 6.89
CA PRO A 3 16.46 0.03 6.59
C PRO A 3 16.65 0.65 5.21
N PHE A 4 15.69 0.48 4.29
CA PHE A 4 15.77 0.99 2.92
C PHE A 4 15.09 2.35 2.75
N LEU A 5 14.23 2.76 3.71
CA LEU A 5 13.47 4.01 3.63
C LEU A 5 14.34 5.26 3.42
N SER A 6 15.56 5.29 3.97
CA SER A 6 16.48 6.42 3.81
C SER A 6 17.08 6.56 2.41
N ASN A 7 17.09 5.47 1.65
CA ASN A 7 17.70 5.39 0.32
C ASN A 7 16.65 5.25 -0.80
N MET A 8 15.35 5.26 -0.46
CA MET A 8 14.27 5.16 -1.44
C MET A 8 14.17 6.42 -2.29
N THR A 9 13.84 6.25 -3.57
CA THR A 9 13.48 7.36 -4.43
C THR A 9 12.15 7.98 -3.97
N ARG A 10 11.86 9.20 -4.43
CA ARG A 10 10.58 9.86 -4.16
C ARG A 10 9.38 9.02 -4.61
N SER A 11 9.50 8.28 -5.72
CA SER A 11 8.41 7.46 -6.25
C SER A 11 8.22 6.18 -5.44
N GLU A 12 9.29 5.55 -4.97
CA GLU A 12 9.21 4.39 -4.06
C GLU A 12 8.62 4.75 -2.70
N LEU A 13 9.09 5.85 -2.10
CA LEU A 13 8.54 6.33 -0.84
C LEU A 13 7.05 6.67 -0.97
N PHE A 14 6.66 7.32 -2.09
CA PHE A 14 5.26 7.60 -2.39
C PHE A 14 4.43 6.33 -2.55
N ALA A 15 4.96 5.29 -3.21
CA ALA A 15 4.29 4.01 -3.34
C ALA A 15 4.05 3.32 -1.98
N VAL A 16 5.01 3.39 -1.05
CA VAL A 16 4.85 2.89 0.32
C VAL A 16 3.75 3.65 1.07
N MET A 17 3.75 4.98 0.98
CA MET A 17 2.73 5.82 1.62
C MET A 17 1.33 5.55 1.05
N ALA A 18 1.22 5.47 -0.29
CA ALA A 18 -0.03 5.16 -0.98
C ALA A 18 -0.56 3.78 -0.60
N GLY A 19 0.32 2.76 -0.53
CA GLY A 19 -0.06 1.42 -0.09
C GLY A 19 -0.59 1.39 1.35
N GLY A 20 0.04 2.15 2.25
CA GLY A 20 -0.42 2.30 3.63
C GLY A 20 -1.79 2.99 3.75
N MET A 21 -2.02 4.03 2.95
CA MET A 21 -3.29 4.79 2.95
C MET A 21 -4.44 4.06 2.24
N ALA A 22 -4.14 3.28 1.20
CA ALA A 22 -5.14 2.53 0.43
C ALA A 22 -5.64 1.27 1.15
N SER A 23 -4.88 0.78 2.13
CA SER A 23 -5.18 -0.44 2.87
C SER A 23 -5.80 -0.15 4.23
N VAL A 24 -6.37 -1.18 4.86
CA VAL A 24 -6.90 -1.13 6.23
C VAL A 24 -6.13 -2.11 7.12
N ALA A 25 -5.90 -1.72 8.38
CA ALA A 25 -5.28 -2.60 9.35
C ALA A 25 -6.25 -3.73 9.74
N GLY A 26 -5.70 -4.95 9.92
CA GLY A 26 -6.50 -6.13 10.27
C GLY A 26 -7.28 -5.97 11.60
N SER A 27 -6.76 -5.18 12.54
CA SER A 27 -7.47 -4.83 13.78
C SER A 27 -8.79 -4.12 13.52
N VAL A 28 -8.82 -3.19 12.56
CA VAL A 28 -10.02 -2.42 12.20
C VAL A 28 -10.95 -3.26 11.31
N LEU A 29 -10.38 -4.16 10.50
CA LEU A 29 -11.14 -5.12 9.68
C LEU A 29 -12.07 -5.99 10.55
N GLY A 30 -11.58 -6.49 11.69
CA GLY A 30 -12.40 -7.19 12.67
C GLY A 30 -13.52 -6.31 13.26
N GLY A 31 -13.23 -5.03 13.48
CA GLY A 31 -14.23 -4.03 13.89
C GLY A 31 -15.34 -3.87 12.85
N TYR A 32 -15.00 -3.75 11.56
CA TYR A 32 -15.99 -3.65 10.48
C TYR A 32 -16.83 -4.93 10.33
N ALA A 33 -16.23 -6.10 10.52
CA ALA A 33 -16.98 -7.36 10.55
C ALA A 33 -18.00 -7.39 11.72
N GLY A 34 -17.62 -6.85 12.89
CA GLY A 34 -18.53 -6.70 14.04
C GLY A 34 -19.69 -5.73 13.80
N LEU A 35 -19.54 -4.77 12.88
CA LEU A 35 -20.61 -3.87 12.44
C LEU A 35 -21.55 -4.51 11.40
N GLY A 36 -21.34 -5.78 11.04
CA GLY A 36 -22.16 -6.52 10.08
C GLY A 36 -21.70 -6.42 8.62
N VAL A 37 -20.50 -5.87 8.35
CA VAL A 37 -19.94 -5.87 6.99
C VAL A 37 -19.45 -7.27 6.64
N GLU A 38 -19.78 -7.75 5.45
CA GLU A 38 -19.37 -9.08 5.01
C GLU A 38 -17.84 -9.20 4.89
N LEU A 39 -17.29 -10.13 5.65
CA LEU A 39 -15.84 -10.38 5.72
C LEU A 39 -15.23 -10.71 4.36
N LYS A 40 -15.98 -11.38 3.47
CA LYS A 40 -15.52 -11.74 2.12
C LYS A 40 -15.15 -10.50 1.30
N TYR A 41 -15.91 -9.41 1.41
CA TYR A 41 -15.63 -8.17 0.69
C TYR A 41 -14.47 -7.41 1.30
N LEU A 42 -14.36 -7.42 2.64
CA LEU A 42 -13.23 -6.79 3.34
C LEU A 42 -11.89 -7.45 2.98
N ILE A 43 -11.87 -8.78 2.91
CA ILE A 43 -10.69 -9.55 2.51
C ILE A 43 -10.36 -9.27 1.04
N ALA A 44 -11.35 -9.37 0.14
CA ALA A 44 -11.14 -9.09 -1.28
C ALA A 44 -10.60 -7.67 -1.52
N ALA A 45 -11.21 -6.66 -0.88
CA ALA A 45 -10.78 -5.27 -0.99
C ALA A 45 -9.34 -5.06 -0.48
N SER A 46 -8.98 -5.70 0.65
CA SER A 46 -7.62 -5.62 1.20
C SER A 46 -6.56 -6.16 0.25
N PHE A 47 -6.83 -7.27 -0.44
CA PHE A 47 -5.92 -7.80 -1.45
C PHE A 47 -5.87 -6.93 -2.72
N MET A 48 -6.99 -6.35 -3.14
CA MET A 48 -7.05 -5.44 -4.30
C MET A 48 -6.36 -4.10 -4.04
N ALA A 49 -6.29 -3.65 -2.78
CA ALA A 49 -5.63 -2.40 -2.39
C ALA A 49 -4.13 -2.39 -2.73
N ALA A 50 -3.44 -3.54 -2.63
CA ALA A 50 -2.02 -3.64 -2.94
C ALA A 50 -1.68 -3.31 -4.42
N PRO A 51 -2.25 -4.00 -5.44
CA PRO A 51 -2.00 -3.65 -6.84
C PRO A 51 -2.62 -2.30 -7.22
N GLY A 52 -3.79 -1.95 -6.68
CA GLY A 52 -4.45 -0.66 -6.98
C GLY A 52 -3.64 0.54 -6.49
N SER A 53 -3.05 0.46 -5.30
CA SER A 53 -2.19 1.52 -4.76
C SER A 53 -0.89 1.67 -5.53
N LEU A 54 -0.24 0.57 -5.94
CA LEU A 54 0.96 0.64 -6.78
C LEU A 54 0.67 1.25 -8.15
N LEU A 55 -0.43 0.83 -8.78
CA LEU A 55 -0.88 1.42 -10.04
C LEU A 55 -1.06 2.93 -9.90
N MET A 56 -1.85 3.36 -8.91
CA MET A 56 -2.14 4.78 -8.74
C MET A 56 -0.91 5.57 -8.31
N ALA A 57 -0.04 4.99 -7.48
CA ALA A 57 1.20 5.61 -7.04
C ALA A 57 2.12 5.92 -8.22
N LYS A 58 2.30 4.97 -9.14
CA LYS A 58 3.17 5.14 -10.31
C LYS A 58 2.55 6.01 -11.41
N ILE A 59 1.22 6.15 -11.45
CA ILE A 59 0.56 7.13 -12.32
C ILE A 59 0.79 8.56 -11.79
N ILE A 60 0.61 8.80 -10.49
CA ILE A 60 0.72 10.15 -9.89
C ILE A 60 2.18 10.58 -9.74
N VAL A 61 3.04 9.70 -9.22
CA VAL A 61 4.48 9.95 -9.07
C VAL A 61 5.26 8.83 -9.77
N PRO A 62 5.49 8.96 -11.09
CA PRO A 62 6.28 7.99 -11.84
C PRO A 62 7.71 7.90 -11.34
N GLU A 63 8.30 6.72 -11.50
CA GLU A 63 9.73 6.52 -11.24
C GLU A 63 10.56 7.28 -12.28
N ARG A 64 11.51 8.08 -11.83
CA ARG A 64 12.41 8.84 -12.71
C ARG A 64 13.88 8.63 -12.39
N GLN A 65 14.18 7.96 -11.28
CA GLN A 65 15.52 7.65 -10.83
C GLN A 65 15.73 6.15 -10.94
N THR A 66 16.99 5.73 -11.06
CA THR A 66 17.32 4.31 -10.95
C THR A 66 17.08 3.88 -9.50
N PRO A 67 16.20 2.88 -9.25
CA PRO A 67 16.04 2.31 -7.92
C PRO A 67 17.40 1.87 -7.37
N SER A 68 17.65 2.10 -6.08
CA SER A 68 18.89 1.65 -5.45
C SER A 68 18.97 0.13 -5.47
N ASP A 69 20.13 -0.45 -5.78
CA ASP A 69 20.35 -1.88 -5.58
C ASP A 69 20.39 -2.16 -4.07
N TYR A 70 19.29 -2.71 -3.56
CA TYR A 70 19.13 -3.07 -2.16
C TYR A 70 19.83 -4.43 -1.88
N ASN A 71 21.16 -4.42 -1.77
CA ASN A 71 21.96 -5.56 -1.28
C ASN A 71 21.82 -5.75 0.23
#